data_AF-A0A0M4EM61-F1
#
_entry.id   AF-A0A0M4EM61-F1
#
_cell.length_a   1.000
_cell.length_b   1.000
_cell.length_c   1.000
_cell.angle_alpha   90.00
_cell.angle_beta   90.00
_cell.angle_gamma   90.00
#
_symmetry.space_group_name_H-M   'P 1'
#
loop_
_entity.id
_entity.type
_entity.pdbx_description
1 polymer ?
#
loop_
_entity_poly.entity_id
_entity_poly.type
_entity_poly.pdbx_seq_one_letter_code
_entity_poly.pdbx_strand_id
1 'polypeptide(L)'
;MNFSALVRTVSNSLKIGVGSKKQLEPLTPESFSTSPTSTSTLPTCSSRNGSTEVKNLTLPRHPYKKTVEQILQKVSELEHTLYEDQQQEFKLRMALERQTERVHDLNFSLDTEKQRNARLVQLLRGMDSGSSDENEEHEAQQQMLCGTRFQSRSELYESISPLLMQQRYDELCVTHRQTNRQLAKKDKAIKLLRCDLEELNGKYDHLYDDYRNEQQRLQSLCTRYMQMQQKKKQQICLLKETISFACDCFLNAQLAIDSSERGVEIDKTVLAKFHINFEFFMNSLRNCCCARRLRELQQLQQKQQQQKQPEQNQDIQQKNAYQEQHQQGQQMSHKRRNRKSHKH
;
A
#
# COMPACT_ATOMS: atom_id res chain seq x y z
N MET A 1 -7.98 9.72 24.09
CA MET A 1 -9.12 10.64 23.80
C MET A 1 -10.33 9.79 23.44
N ASN A 2 -11.47 9.99 24.10
CA ASN A 2 -12.61 9.07 24.03
C ASN A 2 -13.60 9.52 22.93
N PHE A 3 -13.46 9.00 21.72
CA PHE A 3 -14.22 9.40 20.53
C PHE A 3 -15.74 9.11 20.63
N SER A 4 -16.13 8.21 21.53
CA SER A 4 -17.53 7.90 21.83
C SER A 4 -18.30 9.09 22.41
N ALA A 5 -17.63 9.99 23.13
CA ALA A 5 -18.24 11.20 23.68
C ALA A 5 -18.49 12.28 22.61
N LEU A 6 -17.66 12.33 21.57
CA LEU A 6 -17.79 13.29 20.47
C LEU A 6 -19.01 12.96 19.60
N VAL A 7 -19.23 11.68 19.30
CA VAL A 7 -20.36 11.20 18.48
C VAL A 7 -21.71 11.49 19.15
N ARG A 8 -21.82 11.32 20.47
CA ARG A 8 -23.04 11.65 21.23
C ARG A 8 -23.33 13.16 21.26
N THR A 9 -22.29 14.00 21.24
CA THR A 9 -22.42 15.46 21.26
C THR A 9 -22.86 16.02 19.90
N VAL A 10 -22.42 15.40 18.81
CA VAL A 10 -22.85 15.75 17.44
C VAL A 10 -24.26 15.23 17.15
N SER A 11 -24.63 14.06 17.68
CA SER A 11 -25.98 13.51 17.50
C SER A 11 -27.07 14.32 18.23
N ASN A 12 -26.74 15.01 19.33
CA ASN A 12 -27.70 15.84 20.08
C ASN A 12 -27.83 17.27 19.52
N SER A 13 -26.85 17.75 18.75
CA SER A 13 -26.87 19.10 18.15
C SER A 13 -27.60 19.15 16.79
N LEU A 14 -27.79 17.99 16.16
CA LEU A 14 -28.63 17.82 14.99
C LEU A 14 -29.93 17.15 15.44
N LYS A 15 -30.99 17.94 15.66
CA LYS A 15 -32.37 17.43 15.88
C LYS A 15 -32.87 16.69 14.63
N ILE A 16 -32.27 15.54 14.31
CA ILE A 16 -32.75 14.61 13.30
C ILE A 16 -33.72 13.69 14.04
N GLY A 17 -34.98 14.12 14.05
CA GLY A 17 -36.08 13.25 14.43
C GLY A 17 -36.21 12.13 13.39
N VAL A 18 -35.79 10.92 13.75
CA VAL A 18 -36.23 9.71 13.06
C VAL A 18 -37.35 9.11 13.92
N GLY A 19 -38.58 9.46 13.54
CA GLY A 19 -39.78 8.89 14.14
C GLY A 19 -40.15 7.54 13.52
N SER A 20 -40.66 6.68 14.40
CA SER A 20 -41.51 5.49 14.19
C SER A 20 -40.82 4.19 13.77
N LYS A 21 -40.52 3.27 14.71
CA LYS A 21 -41.38 2.37 15.54
C LYS A 21 -41.99 1.16 14.78
N LYS A 22 -41.47 -0.03 15.12
CA LYS A 22 -42.18 -1.26 15.51
C LYS A 22 -41.29 -1.94 16.56
N GLN A 23 -41.45 -1.68 17.86
CA GLN A 23 -42.41 -2.27 18.81
C GLN A 23 -42.18 -3.76 19.07
N LEU A 24 -41.48 -4.06 20.16
CA LEU A 24 -41.75 -5.20 21.05
C LEU A 24 -41.25 -4.82 22.46
N GLU A 25 -42.14 -4.92 23.44
CA GLU A 25 -41.99 -4.75 24.90
C GLU A 25 -42.52 -6.05 25.56
N PRO A 26 -42.47 -6.25 26.91
CA PRO A 26 -41.77 -5.52 27.98
C PRO A 26 -41.01 -6.43 28.98
N LEU A 27 -40.26 -5.82 29.90
CA LEU A 27 -40.29 -6.10 31.35
C LEU A 27 -39.64 -4.93 32.14
N THR A 28 -40.36 -4.49 33.17
CA THR A 28 -40.26 -3.30 34.07
C THR A 28 -39.26 -3.47 35.25
N PRO A 29 -39.20 -2.56 36.25
CA PRO A 29 -38.87 -1.12 36.24
C PRO A 29 -37.81 -0.74 37.32
N GLU A 30 -37.24 0.47 37.30
CA GLU A 30 -37.08 1.29 38.52
C GLU A 30 -36.72 2.76 38.23
N SER A 31 -37.20 3.61 39.13
CA SER A 31 -37.36 5.07 39.11
C SER A 31 -36.06 5.89 39.21
N PHE A 32 -36.07 7.14 38.75
CA PHE A 32 -36.03 8.34 39.61
C PHE A 32 -36.10 9.67 38.82
N SER A 33 -36.80 10.60 39.42
CA SER A 33 -37.19 11.95 38.99
C SER A 33 -36.11 13.00 39.27
N THR A 34 -35.94 14.02 38.42
CA THR A 34 -36.13 15.46 38.74
C THR A 34 -35.61 16.39 37.64
N SER A 35 -36.44 17.38 37.28
CA SER A 35 -36.10 18.65 36.61
C SER A 35 -36.56 19.81 37.51
N PRO A 36 -35.98 21.02 37.40
CA PRO A 36 -36.70 22.14 36.73
C PRO A 36 -35.77 23.17 36.00
N THR A 37 -36.12 23.69 34.82
CA THR A 37 -36.85 24.95 34.52
C THR A 37 -35.99 26.23 34.49
N SER A 38 -35.88 26.88 33.31
CA SER A 38 -36.03 28.34 33.17
C SER A 38 -36.29 28.80 31.72
N THR A 39 -37.30 29.64 31.61
CA THR A 39 -37.90 30.41 30.51
C THR A 39 -37.07 31.63 30.10
N SER A 40 -37.12 32.07 28.83
CA SER A 40 -37.25 33.50 28.45
C SER A 40 -37.41 33.72 26.93
N THR A 41 -38.64 34.07 26.54
CA THR A 41 -39.10 35.18 25.67
C THR A 41 -38.32 35.68 24.42
N LEU A 42 -39.05 35.67 23.29
CA LEU A 42 -38.91 36.49 22.06
C LEU A 42 -39.17 38.00 22.34
N PRO A 43 -38.78 38.93 21.43
CA PRO A 43 -39.79 39.41 20.48
C PRO A 43 -39.29 39.68 19.04
N THR A 44 -40.23 39.49 18.11
CA THR A 44 -40.25 39.90 16.71
C THR A 44 -40.80 41.33 16.59
N CYS A 45 -40.19 42.19 15.77
CA CYS A 45 -40.83 43.41 15.26
C CYS A 45 -40.45 43.64 13.77
N SER A 46 -41.46 43.65 12.90
CA SER A 46 -41.39 44.10 11.51
C SER A 46 -41.40 45.62 11.40
N SER A 47 -40.67 46.19 10.43
CA SER A 47 -41.12 47.39 9.71
C SER A 47 -40.52 47.47 8.30
N ARG A 48 -41.32 48.06 7.41
CA ARG A 48 -41.34 47.97 5.94
C ARG A 48 -40.45 49.00 5.22
N ASN A 49 -39.99 48.56 4.04
CA ASN A 49 -39.80 49.28 2.77
C ASN A 49 -38.70 50.35 2.61
N GLY A 50 -37.66 49.96 1.86
CA GLY A 50 -36.84 50.83 1.00
C GLY A 50 -36.38 50.00 -0.20
N SER A 51 -36.96 50.25 -1.36
CA SER A 51 -36.68 49.54 -2.62
C SER A 51 -35.43 50.08 -3.30
N THR A 52 -34.37 49.28 -3.35
CA THR A 52 -33.38 49.31 -4.43
C THR A 52 -32.86 47.89 -4.66
N GLU A 53 -32.59 47.60 -5.92
CA GLU A 53 -32.30 46.30 -6.50
C GLU A 53 -31.29 45.44 -5.73
N VAL A 54 -31.69 44.25 -5.31
CA VAL A 54 -30.74 43.13 -5.05
C VAL A 54 -31.30 41.85 -5.66
N LYS A 55 -31.19 41.75 -6.99
CA LYS A 55 -31.04 40.43 -7.61
C LYS A 55 -29.66 39.93 -7.18
N ASN A 56 -29.60 38.70 -6.64
CA ASN A 56 -28.40 37.91 -6.24
C ASN A 56 -28.12 37.80 -4.73
N LEU A 57 -29.03 37.17 -3.96
CA LEU A 57 -28.68 36.62 -2.63
C LEU A 57 -29.09 35.16 -2.42
N THR A 58 -29.20 34.38 -3.50
CA THR A 58 -29.28 32.91 -3.45
C THR A 58 -28.04 32.29 -4.06
N LEU A 59 -26.89 32.47 -3.41
CA LEU A 59 -25.81 31.50 -3.51
C LEU A 59 -25.80 30.71 -2.20
N PRO A 60 -26.23 29.43 -2.17
CA PRO A 60 -26.03 28.62 -1.00
C PRO A 60 -24.52 28.41 -0.83
N ARG A 61 -23.98 29.08 0.19
CA ARG A 61 -22.76 28.69 0.91
C ARG A 61 -22.70 27.17 0.98
N HIS A 62 -21.64 26.57 0.44
CA HIS A 62 -20.76 25.64 1.15
C HIS A 62 -19.70 25.09 0.19
N PRO A 63 -18.56 25.80 0.03
CA PRO A 63 -17.46 25.36 -0.84
C PRO A 63 -16.85 24.01 -0.42
N TYR A 64 -17.19 23.51 0.77
CA TYR A 64 -16.66 22.26 1.33
C TYR A 64 -17.67 21.11 1.31
N LYS A 65 -18.92 21.31 0.88
CA LYS A 65 -19.95 20.25 0.93
C LYS A 65 -19.51 19.00 0.15
N LYS A 66 -18.99 19.20 -1.06
CA LYS A 66 -18.46 18.13 -1.91
C LYS A 66 -17.27 17.41 -1.28
N THR A 67 -16.39 18.15 -0.60
CA THR A 67 -15.23 17.58 0.10
C THR A 67 -15.66 16.74 1.30
N VAL A 68 -16.65 17.22 2.07
CA VAL A 68 -17.19 16.48 3.22
C VAL A 68 -17.92 15.22 2.76
N GLU A 69 -18.70 15.27 1.67
CA GLU A 69 -19.34 14.08 1.07
C GLU A 69 -18.29 13.05 0.61
N GLN A 70 -17.20 13.49 0.00
CA GLN A 70 -16.09 12.62 -0.39
C GLN A 70 -15.38 11.98 0.81
N ILE A 71 -15.18 12.75 1.88
CA ILE A 71 -14.59 12.21 3.13
C ILE A 71 -15.52 11.15 3.73
N LEU A 72 -16.82 11.43 3.82
CA LEU A 72 -17.80 10.48 4.36
C LEU A 72 -17.86 9.19 3.53
N GLN A 73 -17.83 9.30 2.20
CA GLN A 73 -17.78 8.14 1.33
C GLN A 73 -16.51 7.31 1.56
N LYS A 74 -15.35 7.97 1.68
CA LYS A 74 -14.07 7.27 1.95
C LYS A 74 -14.04 6.64 3.34
N VAL A 75 -14.62 7.27 4.35
CA VAL A 75 -14.76 6.68 5.69
C VAL A 75 -15.65 5.43 5.63
N SER A 76 -16.78 5.49 4.92
CA SER A 76 -17.66 4.33 4.75
C SER A 76 -17.00 3.18 3.98
N GLU A 77 -16.22 3.48 2.94
CA GLU A 77 -15.42 2.47 2.22
C GLU A 77 -14.38 1.83 3.16
N LEU A 78 -13.69 2.62 3.98
CA LEU A 78 -12.72 2.11 4.96
C LEU A 78 -13.38 1.26 6.05
N GLU A 79 -14.55 1.66 6.55
CA GLU A 79 -15.31 0.87 7.52
C GLU A 79 -15.69 -0.50 6.94
N HIS A 80 -16.06 -0.55 5.66
CA HIS A 80 -16.37 -1.80 4.99
C HIS A 80 -15.14 -2.69 4.85
N THR A 81 -14.01 -2.16 4.37
CA THR A 81 -12.75 -2.92 4.26
C THR A 81 -12.29 -3.43 5.63
N LEU A 82 -12.39 -2.61 6.67
CA LEU A 82 -12.00 -3.02 8.02
C LEU A 82 -12.86 -4.16 8.57
N TYR A 83 -14.16 -4.18 8.23
CA TYR A 83 -15.04 -5.29 8.56
C TYR A 83 -14.67 -6.57 7.80
N GLU A 84 -14.35 -6.48 6.51
CA GLU A 84 -13.89 -7.63 5.72
C GLU A 84 -12.57 -8.19 6.25
N ASP A 85 -11.62 -7.32 6.58
CA ASP A 85 -10.33 -7.70 7.16
C ASP A 85 -10.52 -8.44 8.49
N GLN A 86 -11.41 -7.97 9.37
CA GLN A 86 -11.74 -8.68 10.62
C GLN A 86 -12.33 -10.07 10.36
N GLN A 87 -13.18 -10.22 9.35
CA GLN A 87 -13.76 -11.51 8.99
C GLN A 87 -12.69 -12.48 8.44
N GLN A 88 -11.75 -11.97 7.64
CA GLN A 88 -10.63 -12.75 7.12
C GLN A 88 -9.66 -13.14 8.24
N GLU A 89 -9.35 -12.22 9.15
CA GLU A 89 -8.52 -12.47 10.32
C GLU A 89 -9.12 -13.58 11.19
N PHE A 90 -10.44 -13.54 11.44
CA PHE A 90 -11.12 -14.60 12.18
C PHE A 90 -10.99 -15.96 11.50
N LYS A 91 -11.15 -16.02 10.17
CA LYS A 91 -10.96 -17.27 9.40
C LYS A 91 -9.52 -17.78 9.51
N LEU A 92 -8.53 -16.89 9.44
CA LEU A 92 -7.11 -17.25 9.57
C LEU A 92 -6.78 -17.76 10.98
N ARG A 93 -7.27 -17.08 12.03
CA ARG A 93 -7.13 -17.56 13.42
C ARG A 93 -7.71 -18.96 13.59
N MET A 94 -8.89 -19.19 13.03
CA MET A 94 -9.56 -20.48 13.08
C MET A 94 -8.87 -21.58 12.27
N ALA A 95 -8.21 -21.22 11.17
CA ALA A 95 -7.40 -22.17 10.40
C ALA A 95 -6.12 -22.54 11.17
N LEU A 96 -5.47 -21.55 11.79
CA LEU A 96 -4.27 -21.74 12.60
C LEU A 96 -4.53 -22.61 13.83
N GLU A 97 -5.65 -22.41 14.53
CA GLU A 97 -6.04 -23.23 15.67
C GLU A 97 -6.19 -24.71 15.27
N ARG A 98 -6.96 -25.00 14.21
CA ARG A 98 -7.10 -26.37 13.67
C ARG A 98 -5.78 -26.99 13.22
N GLN A 99 -4.88 -26.18 12.66
CA GLN A 99 -3.57 -26.67 12.25
C GLN A 99 -2.71 -27.01 13.47
N THR A 100 -2.81 -26.20 14.52
CA THR A 100 -2.09 -26.41 15.80
C THR A 100 -2.58 -27.68 16.48
N GLU A 101 -3.90 -27.90 16.55
CA GLU A 101 -4.50 -29.16 17.04
C GLU A 101 -3.98 -30.36 16.26
N ARG A 102 -3.99 -30.30 14.92
CA ARG A 102 -3.47 -31.39 14.08
C ARG A 102 -1.99 -31.68 14.32
N VAL A 103 -1.17 -30.67 14.56
CA VAL A 103 0.25 -30.86 14.92
C VAL A 103 0.37 -31.54 16.28
N HIS A 104 -0.49 -31.17 17.24
CA HIS A 104 -0.53 -31.80 18.55
C HIS A 104 -0.89 -33.30 18.45
N ASP A 105 -1.90 -33.65 17.65
CA ASP A 105 -2.30 -35.05 17.40
C ASP A 105 -1.18 -35.86 16.73
N LEU A 106 -0.49 -35.26 15.76
CA LEU A 106 0.65 -35.89 15.09
C LEU A 106 1.82 -36.11 16.05
N ASN A 107 2.10 -35.15 16.93
CA ASN A 107 3.14 -35.31 17.95
C ASN A 107 2.80 -36.42 18.93
N PHE A 108 1.55 -36.47 19.40
CA PHE A 108 1.08 -37.56 20.26
C PHE A 108 1.22 -38.93 19.56
N SER A 109 0.83 -39.02 18.28
CA SER A 109 0.99 -40.23 17.47
C SER A 109 2.46 -40.61 17.29
N LEU A 110 3.35 -39.63 17.08
CA LEU A 110 4.78 -39.86 16.96
C LEU A 110 5.37 -40.36 18.28
N ASP A 111 4.98 -39.81 19.42
CA ASP A 111 5.52 -40.20 20.73
C ASP A 111 5.03 -41.58 21.17
N THR A 112 3.77 -41.92 20.88
CA THR A 112 3.25 -43.28 21.07
C THR A 112 4.00 -44.29 20.20
N GLU A 113 4.27 -43.97 18.93
CA GLU A 113 5.04 -44.85 18.04
C GLU A 113 6.51 -44.94 18.46
N LYS A 114 7.13 -43.85 18.93
CA LYS A 114 8.46 -43.89 19.55
C LYS A 114 8.49 -44.82 20.76
N GLN A 115 7.49 -44.76 21.63
CA GLN A 115 7.40 -45.64 22.80
C GLN A 115 7.27 -47.10 22.38
N ARG A 116 6.43 -47.39 21.39
CA ARG A 116 6.31 -48.73 20.81
C ARG A 116 7.64 -49.21 20.22
N ASN A 117 8.32 -48.38 19.45
CA ASN A 117 9.61 -48.70 18.85
C ASN A 117 10.70 -48.89 19.90
N ALA A 118 10.71 -48.09 20.97
CA ALA A 118 11.63 -48.27 22.09
C ALA A 118 11.42 -49.64 22.77
N ARG A 119 10.16 -50.05 22.99
CA ARG A 119 9.83 -51.39 23.51
C ARG A 119 10.28 -52.50 22.55
N LEU A 120 10.06 -52.32 21.24
CA LEU A 120 10.52 -53.27 20.23
C LEU A 120 12.05 -53.42 20.25
N VAL A 121 12.78 -52.31 20.32
CA VAL A 121 14.25 -52.32 20.43
C VAL A 121 14.70 -52.98 21.74
N GLN A 122 14.00 -52.76 22.86
CA GLN A 122 14.30 -53.44 24.11
C GLN A 122 14.06 -54.95 24.04
N LEU A 123 12.99 -55.41 23.37
CA LEU A 123 12.74 -56.83 23.13
C LEU A 123 13.82 -57.45 22.23
N LEU A 124 14.22 -56.76 21.17
CA LEU A 124 15.30 -57.20 20.28
C LEU A 124 16.65 -57.26 20.99
N ARG A 125 16.99 -56.29 21.86
CA ARG A 125 18.23 -56.32 22.65
C ARG A 125 18.18 -57.28 23.84
N GLY A 126 16.99 -57.52 24.41
CA GLY A 126 16.78 -58.50 25.47
C GLY A 126 16.90 -59.95 24.98
N MET A 127 16.73 -60.20 23.67
CA MET A 127 17.08 -61.47 23.04
C MET A 127 18.59 -61.74 22.97
N ASP A 128 19.43 -60.70 23.06
CA ASP A 128 20.89 -60.82 23.00
C ASP A 128 21.56 -60.80 24.39
N SER A 129 20.79 -60.71 25.48
CA SER A 129 21.29 -60.61 26.87
C SER A 129 20.90 -61.79 27.77
N GLY A 130 20.76 -62.98 27.18
CA GLY A 130 20.67 -64.25 27.90
C GLY A 130 22.04 -64.68 28.42
N SER A 131 22.28 -64.36 29.68
CA SER A 131 23.25 -64.92 30.65
C SER A 131 24.39 -65.83 30.16
N SER A 132 25.60 -65.33 30.43
CA SER A 132 26.81 -66.10 30.69
C SER A 132 26.64 -67.06 31.88
N ASP A 133 27.25 -68.23 31.71
CA ASP A 133 27.69 -69.28 32.65
C ASP A 133 26.73 -70.36 33.18
N GLU A 134 27.24 -71.59 33.01
CA GLU A 134 26.81 -72.90 33.52
C GLU A 134 25.49 -73.44 32.94
N ASN A 135 25.56 -74.11 31.78
CA ASN A 135 24.81 -75.35 31.47
C ASN A 135 25.01 -75.79 30.01
N GLU A 136 26.01 -76.64 29.75
CA GLU A 136 26.18 -77.33 28.45
C GLU A 136 25.01 -78.27 28.09
N GLU A 137 24.08 -78.54 29.03
CA GLU A 137 22.83 -79.27 28.74
C GLU A 137 21.66 -78.34 28.35
N HIS A 138 21.71 -77.05 28.68
CA HIS A 138 20.67 -76.09 28.28
C HIS A 138 20.90 -75.50 26.89
N GLU A 139 22.12 -75.55 26.33
CA GLU A 139 22.37 -75.16 24.95
C GLU A 139 21.65 -76.08 23.96
N ALA A 140 21.58 -77.39 24.21
CA ALA A 140 20.85 -78.32 23.34
C ALA A 140 19.32 -78.11 23.37
N GLN A 141 18.76 -77.61 24.48
CA GLN A 141 17.34 -77.30 24.61
C GLN A 141 16.98 -75.86 24.22
N GLN A 142 17.88 -74.88 24.39
CA GLN A 142 17.69 -73.54 23.85
C GLN A 142 17.91 -73.49 22.34
N GLN A 143 18.78 -74.33 21.77
CA GLN A 143 18.96 -74.48 20.33
C GLN A 143 17.75 -75.16 19.64
N MET A 144 16.87 -75.79 20.42
CA MET A 144 15.57 -76.28 19.97
C MET A 144 14.45 -75.22 20.06
N LEU A 145 14.68 -74.09 20.76
CA LEU A 145 13.72 -73.01 20.97
C LEU A 145 14.13 -71.68 20.32
N CYS A 146 15.42 -71.49 20.02
CA CYS A 146 15.97 -70.36 19.27
C CYS A 146 16.20 -70.77 17.82
N GLY A 147 15.62 -69.97 16.91
CA GLY A 147 15.60 -70.21 15.47
C GLY A 147 16.95 -70.64 14.87
N THR A 148 16.83 -71.56 13.92
CA THR A 148 17.88 -72.14 13.08
C THR A 148 19.01 -71.15 12.78
N ARG A 149 20.24 -71.47 13.21
CA ARG A 149 21.43 -70.66 12.91
C ARG A 149 21.86 -70.94 11.46
N PHE A 150 21.49 -70.05 10.54
CA PHE A 150 21.84 -70.18 9.11
C PHE A 150 23.35 -69.98 8.90
N GLN A 151 24.02 -70.95 8.27
CA GLN A 151 25.47 -70.90 8.02
C GLN A 151 25.81 -70.04 6.80
N SER A 152 24.83 -69.85 5.91
CA SER A 152 24.96 -68.99 4.74
C SER A 152 23.71 -68.14 4.53
N ARG A 153 23.89 -66.98 3.89
CA ARG A 153 22.78 -66.08 3.54
C ARG A 153 21.75 -66.76 2.62
N SER A 154 22.14 -67.81 1.90
CA SER A 154 21.25 -68.62 1.04
C SER A 154 20.27 -69.45 1.86
N GLU A 155 20.73 -70.12 2.92
CA GLU A 155 19.87 -70.94 3.79
C GLU A 155 18.81 -70.11 4.51
N LEU A 156 19.13 -68.85 4.85
CA LEU A 156 18.17 -67.90 5.40
C LEU A 156 17.03 -67.62 4.40
N TYR A 157 17.34 -67.38 3.12
CA TYR A 157 16.30 -67.13 2.10
C TYR A 157 15.46 -68.37 1.81
N GLU A 158 16.06 -69.56 1.86
CA GLU A 158 15.33 -70.83 1.71
C GLU A 158 14.43 -71.16 2.90
N SER A 159 14.76 -70.66 4.10
CA SER A 159 13.93 -70.82 5.30
C SER A 159 12.69 -69.93 5.34
N ILE A 160 12.71 -68.84 4.55
CA ILE A 160 11.58 -67.93 4.47
C ILE A 160 10.53 -68.56 3.57
N SER A 161 9.33 -68.76 4.12
CA SER A 161 8.19 -69.26 3.33
C SER A 161 8.03 -68.44 2.04
N PRO A 162 8.05 -69.07 0.85
CA PRO A 162 7.83 -68.38 -0.42
C PRO A 162 6.52 -67.60 -0.44
N LEU A 163 5.49 -68.10 0.26
CA LEU A 163 4.20 -67.44 0.40
C LEU A 163 4.30 -66.14 1.23
N LEU A 164 5.09 -66.14 2.31
CA LEU A 164 5.32 -64.95 3.13
C LEU A 164 6.11 -63.90 2.35
N MET A 165 7.13 -64.32 1.60
CA MET A 165 7.91 -63.42 0.75
C MET A 165 7.03 -62.79 -0.35
N GLN A 166 6.16 -63.59 -0.97
CA GLN A 166 5.17 -63.10 -1.94
C GLN A 166 4.21 -62.09 -1.30
N GLN A 167 3.65 -62.40 -0.12
CA GLN A 167 2.76 -61.49 0.59
C GLN A 167 3.44 -60.15 0.91
N ARG A 168 4.70 -60.18 1.39
CA ARG A 168 5.47 -58.96 1.67
C ARG A 168 5.78 -58.17 0.41
N TYR A 169 6.07 -58.86 -0.69
CA TYR A 169 6.28 -58.22 -1.98
C TYR A 169 5.00 -57.52 -2.48
N ASP A 170 3.85 -58.17 -2.33
CA ASP A 170 2.55 -57.61 -2.72
C ASP A 170 2.17 -56.39 -1.86
N GLU A 171 2.37 -56.47 -0.53
CA GLU A 171 2.21 -55.34 0.39
C GLU A 171 3.13 -54.15 0.00
N LEU A 172 4.40 -54.43 -0.32
CA LEU A 172 5.35 -53.42 -0.76
C LEU A 172 4.95 -52.81 -2.11
N CYS A 173 4.43 -53.62 -3.03
CA CYS A 173 3.97 -53.16 -4.33
C CYS A 173 2.74 -52.25 -4.22
N VAL A 174 1.79 -52.57 -3.34
CA VAL A 174 0.61 -51.72 -3.08
C VAL A 174 1.03 -50.38 -2.46
N THR A 175 1.88 -50.41 -1.44
CA THR A 175 2.39 -49.19 -0.79
C THR A 175 3.20 -48.33 -1.75
N HIS A 176 4.08 -48.91 -2.56
CA HIS A 176 4.83 -48.18 -3.58
C HIS A 176 3.91 -47.48 -4.61
N ARG A 177 2.89 -48.19 -5.12
CA ARG A 177 1.89 -47.61 -6.03
C ARG A 177 1.11 -46.47 -5.37
N GLN A 178 0.72 -46.62 -4.10
CA GLN A 178 0.02 -45.58 -3.35
C GLN A 178 0.90 -44.34 -3.16
N THR A 179 2.16 -44.53 -2.76
CA THR A 179 3.13 -43.44 -2.58
C THR A 179 3.38 -42.69 -3.89
N ASN A 180 3.54 -43.39 -5.02
CA ASN A 180 3.71 -42.75 -6.32
C ASN A 180 2.49 -41.91 -6.73
N ARG A 181 1.27 -42.39 -6.44
CA ARG A 181 0.04 -41.61 -6.67
C ARG A 181 -0.01 -40.36 -5.79
N GLN A 182 0.41 -40.45 -4.54
CA GLN A 182 0.48 -39.29 -3.64
C GLN A 182 1.55 -38.30 -4.09
N LEU A 183 2.72 -38.77 -4.50
CA LEU A 183 3.81 -37.94 -5.03
C LEU A 183 3.33 -37.17 -6.27
N ALA A 184 2.70 -37.84 -7.23
CA ALA A 184 2.15 -37.18 -8.43
C ALA A 184 1.11 -36.10 -8.09
N LYS A 185 0.27 -36.31 -7.06
CA LYS A 185 -0.67 -35.29 -6.56
C LYS A 185 0.06 -34.09 -5.97
N LYS A 186 1.13 -34.32 -5.19
CA LYS A 186 1.96 -33.25 -4.61
C LYS A 186 2.71 -32.48 -5.70
N ASP A 187 3.27 -33.14 -6.68
CA ASP A 187 3.94 -32.50 -7.83
C ASP A 187 2.98 -31.61 -8.61
N LYS A 188 1.74 -32.07 -8.84
CA LYS A 188 0.71 -31.25 -9.47
C LYS A 188 0.38 -30.02 -8.64
N ALA A 189 0.22 -30.17 -7.32
CA ALA A 189 -0.05 -29.05 -6.43
C ALA A 189 1.10 -28.03 -6.41
N ILE A 190 2.36 -28.49 -6.40
CA ILE A 190 3.54 -27.61 -6.46
C ILE A 190 3.54 -26.81 -7.77
N LYS A 191 3.22 -27.44 -8.91
CA LYS A 191 3.15 -26.73 -10.20
C LYS A 191 2.08 -25.64 -10.18
N LEU A 192 0.88 -25.93 -9.67
CA LEU A 192 -0.19 -24.95 -9.54
C LEU A 192 0.22 -23.77 -8.65
N LEU A 193 0.76 -24.06 -7.46
CA LEU A 193 1.22 -23.01 -6.54
C LEU A 193 2.34 -22.14 -7.12
N ARG A 194 3.21 -22.70 -7.98
CA ARG A 194 4.22 -21.90 -8.70
C ARG A 194 3.58 -20.95 -9.70
N CYS A 195 2.60 -21.42 -10.48
CA CYS A 195 1.85 -20.57 -11.40
C CYS A 195 1.11 -19.44 -10.66
N ASP A 196 0.43 -19.76 -9.55
CA ASP A 196 -0.28 -18.77 -8.73
C ASP A 196 0.69 -17.71 -8.15
N LEU A 197 1.88 -18.15 -7.72
CA LEU A 197 2.92 -17.26 -7.21
C LEU A 197 3.46 -16.33 -8.32
N GLU A 198 3.72 -16.86 -9.51
CA GLU A 198 4.13 -16.07 -10.67
C GLU A 198 3.06 -15.03 -11.05
N GLU A 199 1.77 -15.43 -11.06
CA GLU A 199 0.66 -14.50 -11.33
C GLU A 199 0.57 -13.41 -10.25
N LEU A 200 0.71 -13.77 -8.98
CA LEU A 200 0.66 -12.81 -7.87
C LEU A 200 1.84 -11.84 -7.92
N ASN A 201 3.05 -12.31 -8.24
CA ASN A 201 4.20 -11.45 -8.47
C ASN A 201 3.96 -10.47 -9.61
N GLY A 202 3.39 -10.93 -10.74
CA GLY A 202 3.04 -10.04 -11.85
C GLY A 202 2.02 -8.95 -11.46
N LYS A 203 1.02 -9.30 -10.63
CA LYS A 203 0.06 -8.33 -10.09
C LYS A 203 0.73 -7.33 -9.14
N TYR A 204 1.64 -7.81 -8.29
CA TYR A 204 2.40 -6.96 -7.38
C TYR A 204 3.29 -5.97 -8.14
N ASP A 205 4.04 -6.44 -9.13
CA ASP A 205 4.93 -5.60 -9.95
C ASP A 205 4.12 -4.51 -10.67
N HIS A 206 2.97 -4.87 -11.24
CA HIS A 206 2.08 -3.90 -11.88
C HIS A 206 1.56 -2.84 -10.90
N LEU A 207 1.11 -3.26 -9.71
CA LEU A 207 0.63 -2.34 -8.68
C LEU A 207 1.76 -1.42 -8.18
N TYR A 208 2.98 -1.94 -8.07
CA TYR A 208 4.15 -1.19 -7.66
C TYR A 208 4.52 -0.13 -8.70
N ASP A 209 4.45 -0.45 -9.98
CA ASP A 209 4.67 0.50 -11.08
C ASP A 209 3.61 1.62 -11.07
N ASP A 210 2.34 1.28 -10.88
CA ASP A 210 1.25 2.27 -10.78
C ASP A 210 1.45 3.22 -9.59
N TYR A 211 1.80 2.68 -8.42
CA TYR A 211 2.15 3.47 -7.25
C TYR A 211 3.30 4.43 -7.53
N ARG A 212 4.38 3.94 -8.17
CA ARG A 212 5.54 4.76 -8.53
C ARG A 212 5.18 5.87 -9.50
N ASN A 213 4.35 5.57 -10.50
CA ASN A 213 3.88 6.55 -11.48
C ASN A 213 3.05 7.66 -10.83
N GLU A 214 2.11 7.31 -9.94
CA GLU A 214 1.31 8.29 -9.21
C GLU A 214 2.15 9.12 -8.23
N GLN A 215 3.17 8.51 -7.59
CA GLN A 215 4.12 9.25 -6.76
C GLN A 215 4.88 10.31 -7.57
N GLN A 216 5.38 9.95 -8.75
CA GLN A 216 6.09 10.90 -9.64
C GLN A 216 5.16 12.02 -10.14
N ARG A 217 3.92 11.67 -10.47
CA ARG A 217 2.88 12.62 -10.87
C ARG A 217 2.58 13.62 -9.75
N LEU A 218 2.42 13.15 -8.51
CA LEU A 218 2.21 14.00 -7.35
C LEU A 218 3.42 14.92 -7.11
N GLN A 219 4.64 14.39 -7.17
CA GLN A 219 5.86 15.19 -7.01
C GLN A 219 5.95 16.32 -8.06
N SER A 220 5.59 16.01 -9.30
CA SER A 220 5.52 16.98 -10.40
C SER A 220 4.47 18.06 -10.13
N LEU A 221 3.30 17.68 -9.62
CA LEU A 221 2.23 18.61 -9.25
C LEU A 221 2.66 19.53 -8.09
N CYS A 222 3.26 18.98 -7.05
CA CYS A 222 3.80 19.74 -5.91
C CYS A 222 4.85 20.76 -6.37
N THR A 223 5.77 20.34 -7.24
CA THR A 223 6.80 21.23 -7.81
C THR A 223 6.16 22.37 -8.59
N ARG A 224 5.18 22.07 -9.45
CA ARG A 224 4.45 23.09 -10.22
C ARG A 224 3.67 24.05 -9.32
N TYR A 225 3.05 23.55 -8.26
CA TYR A 225 2.33 24.35 -7.28
C TYR A 225 3.28 25.33 -6.57
N MET A 226 4.43 24.85 -6.09
CA MET A 226 5.44 25.70 -5.44
C MET A 226 5.96 26.81 -6.38
N GLN A 227 6.24 26.46 -7.64
CA GLN A 227 6.65 27.46 -8.65
C GLN A 227 5.55 28.51 -8.90
N MET A 228 4.28 28.09 -8.97
CA MET A 228 3.15 29.00 -9.15
C MET A 228 2.99 29.94 -7.95
N GLN A 229 3.11 29.41 -6.73
CA GLN A 229 3.08 30.21 -5.51
C GLN A 229 4.21 31.24 -5.46
N GLN A 230 5.43 30.83 -5.84
CA GLN A 230 6.57 31.74 -5.92
C GLN A 230 6.34 32.85 -6.96
N LYS A 231 5.82 32.52 -8.15
CA LYS A 231 5.46 33.51 -9.18
C LYS A 231 4.39 34.48 -8.69
N LYS A 232 3.35 33.98 -8.01
CA LYS A 232 2.29 34.83 -7.44
C LYS A 232 2.84 35.76 -6.37
N LYS A 233 3.72 35.27 -5.49
CA LYS A 233 4.40 36.09 -4.48
C LYS A 233 5.22 37.20 -5.13
N GLN A 234 6.00 36.89 -6.18
CA GLN A 234 6.77 37.88 -6.94
C GLN A 234 5.86 38.95 -7.59
N GLN A 235 4.74 38.54 -8.20
CA GLN A 235 3.77 39.47 -8.78
C GLN A 235 3.17 40.41 -7.72
N ILE A 236 2.84 39.88 -6.54
CA ILE A 236 2.33 40.70 -5.42
C ILE A 236 3.39 41.71 -4.96
N CYS A 237 4.65 41.31 -4.84
CA CYS A 237 5.74 42.22 -4.48
C CYS A 237 5.91 43.34 -5.51
N LEU A 238 5.97 43.01 -6.81
CA LEU A 238 6.09 44.01 -7.88
C LEU A 238 4.90 44.98 -7.91
N LEU A 239 3.68 44.47 -7.71
CA LEU A 239 2.49 45.31 -7.64
C LEU A 239 2.56 46.26 -6.43
N LYS A 240 2.97 45.74 -5.27
CA LYS A 240 3.13 46.55 -4.06
C LYS A 240 4.16 47.67 -4.27
N GLU A 241 5.30 47.37 -4.87
CA GLU A 241 6.34 48.37 -5.22
C GLU A 241 5.79 49.42 -6.19
N THR A 242 5.10 48.98 -7.25
CA THR A 242 4.49 49.88 -8.25
C THR A 242 3.48 50.82 -7.61
N ILE A 243 2.60 50.30 -6.74
CA ILE A 243 1.63 51.11 -6.01
C ILE A 243 2.34 52.07 -5.06
N SER A 244 3.41 51.66 -4.39
CA SER A 244 4.20 52.54 -3.52
C SER A 244 4.73 53.75 -4.29
N PHE A 245 5.37 53.52 -5.44
CA PHE A 245 5.86 54.62 -6.28
C PHE A 245 4.74 55.51 -6.79
N ALA A 246 3.57 54.94 -7.13
CA ALA A 246 2.41 55.72 -7.53
C ALA A 246 1.91 56.62 -6.38
N CYS A 247 1.79 56.08 -5.16
CA CYS A 247 1.42 56.84 -3.97
C CYS A 247 2.41 57.98 -3.70
N ASP A 248 3.71 57.72 -3.82
CA ASP A 248 4.74 58.75 -3.66
C ASP A 248 4.63 59.82 -4.76
N CYS A 249 4.32 59.45 -6.01
CA CYS A 249 4.04 60.41 -7.07
C CYS A 249 2.84 61.31 -6.72
N PHE A 250 1.72 60.72 -6.28
CA PHE A 250 0.53 61.47 -5.89
C PHE A 250 0.80 62.41 -4.72
N LEU A 251 1.53 61.95 -3.70
CA LEU A 251 1.88 62.76 -2.54
C LEU A 251 2.73 63.98 -2.93
N ASN A 252 3.78 63.77 -3.73
CA ASN A 252 4.63 64.87 -4.19
C ASN A 252 3.91 65.81 -5.15
N ALA A 253 3.01 65.29 -6.00
CA ALA A 253 2.16 66.12 -6.85
C ALA A 253 1.21 67.00 -6.03
N GLN A 254 0.57 66.44 -5.01
CA GLN A 254 -0.31 67.19 -4.11
C GLN A 254 0.47 68.29 -3.36
N LEU A 255 1.65 67.98 -2.83
CA LEU A 255 2.51 68.97 -2.16
C LEU A 255 2.89 70.13 -3.09
N ALA A 256 3.14 69.85 -4.38
CA ALA A 256 3.42 70.89 -5.37
C ALA A 256 2.20 71.77 -5.65
N ILE A 257 1.01 71.17 -5.79
CA ILE A 257 -0.27 71.89 -5.98
C ILE A 257 -0.57 72.78 -4.77
N ASP A 258 -0.50 72.22 -3.56
CA ASP A 258 -0.78 72.94 -2.30
C ASP A 258 0.16 74.13 -2.08
N SER A 259 1.41 74.03 -2.56
CA SER A 259 2.38 75.13 -2.49
C SER A 259 2.02 76.24 -3.48
N SER A 260 1.62 75.86 -4.69
CA SER A 260 1.18 76.79 -5.74
C SER A 260 -0.11 77.53 -5.35
N GLU A 261 -1.08 76.85 -4.72
CA GLU A 261 -2.34 77.47 -4.27
C GLU A 261 -2.12 78.51 -3.16
N ARG A 262 -1.07 78.33 -2.34
CA ARG A 262 -0.67 79.29 -1.30
C ARG A 262 0.18 80.45 -1.81
N GLY A 263 0.44 80.52 -3.12
CA GLY A 263 1.28 81.56 -3.72
C GLY A 263 2.77 81.44 -3.38
N VAL A 264 3.20 80.28 -2.88
CA VAL A 264 4.61 79.97 -2.58
C VAL A 264 5.24 79.33 -3.82
N GLU A 265 6.47 79.70 -4.16
CA GLU A 265 7.19 79.10 -5.28
C GLU A 265 7.35 77.58 -5.03
N ILE A 266 7.07 76.76 -6.05
CA ILE A 266 7.11 75.29 -5.94
C ILE A 266 8.52 74.85 -5.53
N ASP A 267 8.62 74.12 -4.44
CA ASP A 267 9.89 73.57 -3.98
C ASP A 267 10.49 72.63 -5.04
N LYS A 268 11.66 73.00 -5.56
CA LYS A 268 12.43 72.22 -6.54
C LYS A 268 12.73 70.80 -6.04
N THR A 269 12.84 70.59 -4.73
CA THR A 269 13.09 69.26 -4.17
C THR A 269 11.87 68.33 -4.29
N VAL A 270 10.65 68.88 -4.13
CA VAL A 270 9.39 68.13 -4.31
C VAL A 270 9.21 67.73 -5.77
N LEU A 271 9.52 68.64 -6.69
CA LEU A 271 9.45 68.37 -8.14
C LEU A 271 10.48 67.31 -8.58
N ALA A 272 11.70 67.36 -8.05
CA ALA A 272 12.73 66.34 -8.31
C ALA A 272 12.31 64.96 -7.77
N LYS A 273 11.75 64.90 -6.56
CA LYS A 273 11.21 63.65 -5.98
C LYS A 273 10.05 63.09 -6.81
N PHE A 274 9.15 63.95 -7.28
CA PHE A 274 8.07 63.55 -8.19
C PHE A 274 8.63 62.90 -9.46
N HIS A 275 9.58 63.55 -10.14
CA HIS A 275 10.15 63.03 -11.39
C HIS A 275 10.86 61.68 -11.20
N ILE A 276 11.64 61.54 -10.13
CA ILE A 276 12.34 60.29 -9.80
C ILE A 276 11.32 59.16 -9.50
N ASN A 277 10.32 59.43 -8.68
CA ASN A 277 9.29 58.44 -8.35
C ASN A 277 8.45 58.07 -9.58
N PHE A 278 8.22 59.03 -10.49
CA PHE A 278 7.50 58.79 -11.73
C PHE A 278 8.28 57.85 -12.67
N GLU A 279 9.60 58.03 -12.79
CA GLU A 279 10.43 57.08 -13.54
C GLU A 279 10.43 55.68 -12.91
N PHE A 280 10.54 55.58 -11.59
CA PHE A 280 10.46 54.29 -10.90
C PHE A 280 9.08 53.64 -11.02
N PHE A 281 8.01 54.42 -10.96
CA PHE A 281 6.65 53.95 -11.22
C PHE A 281 6.52 53.39 -12.65
N MET A 282 6.94 54.16 -13.66
CA MET A 282 6.85 53.73 -15.06
C MET A 282 7.68 52.48 -15.35
N ASN A 283 8.86 52.35 -14.73
CA ASN A 283 9.67 51.14 -14.82
C ASN A 283 9.03 49.94 -14.12
N SER A 284 8.45 50.13 -12.93
CA SER A 284 7.78 49.06 -12.18
C SER A 284 6.47 48.61 -12.85
N LEU A 285 5.73 49.54 -13.45
CA LEU A 285 4.51 49.27 -14.22
C LEU A 285 4.81 48.39 -15.45
N ARG A 286 5.94 48.65 -16.14
CA ARG A 286 6.40 47.81 -17.26
C ARG A 286 6.69 46.37 -16.82
N ASN A 287 7.20 46.19 -15.61
CA ASN A 287 7.50 44.88 -15.03
C ASN A 287 6.23 44.14 -14.55
N CYS A 288 5.13 44.85 -14.27
CA CYS A 288 3.84 44.26 -13.93
C CYS A 288 3.04 43.75 -15.15
N CYS A 289 3.45 44.08 -16.37
CA CYS A 289 2.68 43.72 -17.58
C CYS A 289 2.84 42.22 -17.92
N CYS A 290 1.92 41.40 -17.40
CA CYS A 290 1.91 39.94 -17.57
C CYS A 290 2.03 39.48 -19.03
N ALA A 291 1.44 40.21 -20.00
CA ALA A 291 1.48 39.85 -21.42
C ALA A 291 2.88 40.02 -22.07
N ARG A 292 3.69 40.95 -21.57
CA ARG A 292 5.08 41.13 -22.00
C ARG A 292 5.97 40.05 -21.39
N ARG A 293 5.82 39.82 -20.08
CA ARG A 293 6.58 38.79 -19.35
C ARG A 293 6.26 37.37 -19.82
N LEU A 294 5.00 37.10 -20.20
CA LEU A 294 4.59 35.82 -20.79
C LEU A 294 5.30 35.60 -22.13
N ARG A 295 5.37 36.61 -23.00
CA ARG A 295 6.08 36.53 -24.29
C ARG A 295 7.58 36.28 -24.11
N GLU A 296 8.22 36.96 -23.15
CA GLU A 296 9.64 36.73 -22.83
C GLU A 296 9.91 35.30 -22.34
N LEU A 297 9.06 34.78 -21.46
CA LEU A 297 9.17 33.40 -20.96
C LEU A 297 8.93 32.37 -22.06
N GLN A 298 7.98 32.61 -22.96
CA GLN A 298 7.68 31.72 -24.08
C GLN A 298 8.84 31.67 -25.09
N GLN A 299 9.49 32.80 -25.35
CA GLN A 299 10.71 32.87 -26.17
C GLN A 299 11.90 32.16 -25.51
N LEU A 300 12.08 32.30 -24.20
CA LEU A 300 13.13 31.58 -23.45
C LEU A 300 12.93 30.05 -23.48
N GLN A 301 11.69 29.60 -23.37
CA GLN A 301 11.37 28.17 -23.40
C GLN A 301 11.62 27.56 -24.79
N GLN A 302 11.33 28.29 -25.88
CA GLN A 302 11.69 27.89 -27.24
C GLN A 302 13.21 27.80 -27.44
N LYS A 303 13.97 28.78 -26.90
CA LYS A 303 15.44 28.74 -26.95
C LYS A 303 16.04 27.55 -26.18
N GLN A 304 15.48 27.20 -25.02
CA GLN A 304 15.92 26.03 -24.25
C GLN A 304 15.57 24.70 -24.93
N GLN A 305 14.44 24.62 -25.65
CA GLN A 305 14.08 23.43 -26.43
C GLN A 305 15.01 23.24 -27.64
N GLN A 306 15.42 24.33 -28.29
CA GLN A 306 16.42 24.28 -29.37
C GLN A 306 17.81 23.87 -28.87
N GLN A 307 18.18 24.22 -27.63
CA GLN A 307 19.46 23.82 -27.04
C GLN A 307 19.49 22.37 -26.50
N LYS A 308 18.34 21.72 -26.28
CA LYS A 308 18.26 20.31 -25.82
C LYS A 308 18.24 19.26 -26.94
N GLN A 309 18.03 19.66 -28.19
CA GLN A 309 18.03 18.72 -29.32
C GLN A 309 19.40 18.08 -29.67
N PRO A 310 20.58 18.68 -29.38
CA PRO A 310 21.85 18.00 -29.66
C PRO A 310 22.15 16.81 -28.74
N GLU A 311 21.65 16.80 -27.49
CA GLU A 311 22.03 15.78 -26.49
C GLU A 311 21.25 14.47 -26.62
N GLN A 312 20.01 14.48 -27.11
CA GLN A 312 19.23 13.23 -27.30
C GLN A 312 19.69 12.40 -28.50
N ASN A 313 20.35 13.00 -29.50
CA ASN A 313 20.84 12.25 -30.67
C ASN A 313 22.13 11.47 -30.40
N GLN A 314 22.91 11.81 -29.37
CA GLN A 314 24.11 11.05 -28.98
C GLN A 314 23.78 9.79 -28.18
N ASP A 315 22.73 9.84 -27.34
CA ASP A 315 22.33 8.71 -26.48
C ASP A 315 21.62 7.60 -27.28
N ILE A 316 20.95 7.95 -28.39
CA ILE A 316 20.35 6.99 -29.33
C ILE A 316 21.42 6.28 -30.17
N GLN A 317 22.49 6.98 -30.58
CA GLN A 317 23.61 6.35 -31.30
C GLN A 317 24.41 5.37 -30.42
N GLN A 318 24.59 5.65 -29.12
CA GLN A 318 25.26 4.72 -28.21
C GLN A 318 24.41 3.48 -27.89
N LYS A 319 23.08 3.60 -27.77
CA LYS A 319 22.20 2.45 -27.55
C LYS A 319 22.09 1.52 -28.75
N ASN A 320 22.12 2.06 -29.97
CA ASN A 320 22.12 1.25 -31.18
C ASN A 320 23.43 0.46 -31.37
N ALA A 321 24.59 1.04 -31.00
CA ALA A 321 25.87 0.35 -31.03
C ALA A 321 25.96 -0.85 -30.06
N TYR A 322 25.30 -0.77 -28.89
CA TYR A 322 25.23 -1.87 -27.94
C TYR A 322 24.30 -3.01 -28.38
N GLN A 323 23.25 -2.72 -29.16
CA GLN A 323 22.36 -3.75 -29.70
C GLN A 323 22.97 -4.54 -30.86
N GLU A 324 23.77 -3.91 -31.72
CA GLU A 324 24.45 -4.60 -32.82
C GLU A 324 25.53 -5.58 -32.33
N GLN A 325 26.22 -5.27 -31.23
CA GLN A 325 27.21 -6.20 -30.64
C GLN A 325 26.56 -7.43 -29.99
N HIS A 326 25.37 -7.29 -29.40
CA HIS A 326 24.66 -8.43 -28.80
C HIS A 326 24.06 -9.40 -29.83
N GLN A 327 23.69 -8.93 -31.02
CA GLN A 327 23.19 -9.81 -32.09
C GLN A 327 24.32 -10.61 -32.78
N GLN A 328 25.53 -10.06 -32.89
CA GLN A 328 26.69 -10.80 -33.44
C GLN A 328 27.19 -11.92 -32.50
N GLY A 329 27.03 -11.76 -31.18
CA GLY A 329 27.39 -12.80 -30.20
C GLY A 329 26.52 -14.06 -30.24
N GLN A 330 25.24 -13.95 -30.60
CA GLN A 330 24.32 -15.10 -30.63
C GLN A 330 24.48 -15.97 -31.88
N GLN A 331 24.92 -15.41 -33.01
CA GLN A 331 25.15 -16.18 -34.24
C GLN A 331 26.39 -17.09 -34.17
N MET A 332 27.39 -16.74 -33.35
CA MET A 332 28.61 -17.55 -33.17
C MET A 332 28.42 -18.77 -32.25
N SER A 333 27.42 -18.75 -31.37
CA SER A 333 27.11 -19.86 -30.45
C SER A 333 26.46 -21.05 -31.19
N HIS A 334 25.60 -20.78 -32.17
CA HIS A 334 24.92 -21.85 -32.94
C HIS A 334 25.84 -22.61 -33.91
N LYS A 335 26.95 -22.01 -34.37
CA LYS A 335 27.93 -22.72 -35.23
C LYS A 335 28.82 -23.72 -34.47
N ARG A 336 28.97 -23.61 -33.16
CA ARG A 336 29.81 -24.56 -32.37
C ARG A 336 29.08 -25.83 -31.93
N ARG A 337 27.74 -25.88 -31.97
CA ARG A 337 26.98 -27.06 -31.54
C ARG A 337 26.80 -28.14 -32.61
N ASN A 338 26.93 -27.80 -33.90
CA ASN A 338 26.75 -28.77 -35.01
C ASN A 338 28.00 -29.58 -35.39
N ARG A 339 29.14 -29.41 -34.72
CA ARG A 339 30.37 -30.18 -35.02
C ARG A 339 30.59 -31.43 -34.14
N LYS A 340 29.70 -31.73 -33.20
CA LYS A 340 29.84 -32.88 -32.27
C LYS A 340 28.88 -34.06 -32.52
N SER A 341 28.17 -34.09 -33.65
CA SER A 341 27.22 -35.18 -33.95
C SER A 341 27.68 -36.16 -35.05
N HIS A 342 28.95 -36.17 -35.42
CA HIS A 342 29.53 -37.19 -36.31
C HIS A 342 30.81 -37.74 -35.69
N LYS A 343 30.62 -38.67 -34.76
CA LYS A 343 31.54 -39.76 -34.40
C LYS A 343 30.83 -40.60 -33.34
N HIS A 344 30.00 -41.53 -33.79
CA HIS A 344 29.95 -42.91 -33.32
C HIS A 344 29.13 -43.73 -34.31
#